data_AF-A0A7S1XHC0-F1
#
_entry.id   AF-A0A7S1XHC0-F1
#
_cell.length_a   1.000
_cell.length_b   1.000
_cell.length_c   1.000
_cell.angle_alpha   90.00
_cell.angle_beta   90.00
_cell.angle_gamma   90.00
#
_symmetry.space_group_name_H-M   'P 1'
#
loop_
_entity.id
_entity.type
_entity.pdbx_description
1 polymer ?
#
loop_
_entity_poly.entity_id
_entity_poly.type
_entity_poly.pdbx_seq_one_letter_code
_entity_poly.pdbx_strand_id
1 'polypeptide(L)'
;MVMMTGLVTGAFVGFVSWYHLSEALLVRWWTPEEFGLDSFLFSRGYVGAMLIAWMEFAVESWTWPGAKERWWWRPGGFPLALAVVVLGEMLRKAAWLTGKAAFTHRIQTRRRPHHVLVTHGVYAWSRHPGYLGWWWWSIGTQLLLANPISTIR
;
A
#
# COMPACT_ATOMS: atom_id res chain seq x y z
N MET A 1 18.35 7.81 -17.41
CA MET A 1 18.37 8.10 -15.97
C MET A 1 17.29 9.08 -15.50
N VAL A 2 17.48 10.40 -15.58
CA VAL A 2 16.63 11.42 -14.88
C VAL A 2 15.12 11.27 -15.11
N MET A 3 14.69 11.05 -16.35
CA MET A 3 13.26 10.93 -16.68
C MET A 3 12.59 9.70 -16.02
N MET A 4 13.24 8.53 -16.04
CA MET A 4 12.69 7.32 -15.44
C MET A 4 12.69 7.41 -13.92
N THR A 5 13.76 7.94 -13.33
CA THR A 5 13.82 8.21 -11.89
C THR A 5 12.67 9.12 -11.45
N GLY A 6 12.41 10.21 -12.18
CA GLY A 6 11.29 11.12 -11.91
C GLY A 6 9.91 10.46 -12.04
N LEU A 7 9.71 9.63 -13.08
CA LEU A 7 8.48 8.87 -13.25
C LEU A 7 8.23 7.90 -12.07
N VAL A 8 9.26 7.16 -11.68
CA VAL A 8 9.18 6.16 -10.62
C VAL A 8 8.92 6.80 -9.26
N THR A 9 9.64 7.86 -8.90
CA THR A 9 9.41 8.56 -7.63
C THR A 9 8.07 9.29 -7.61
N GLY A 10 7.66 9.88 -8.73
CA GLY A 10 6.33 10.47 -8.88
C GLY A 10 5.21 9.45 -8.71
N ALA A 11 5.33 8.28 -9.35
CA ALA A 11 4.38 7.19 -9.19
C ALA A 11 4.34 6.68 -7.75
N PHE A 12 5.50 6.49 -7.11
CA PHE A 12 5.59 6.07 -5.72
C PHE A 12 4.88 7.05 -4.77
N VAL A 13 5.19 8.35 -4.86
CA VAL A 13 4.55 9.39 -4.04
C VAL A 13 3.05 9.45 -4.33
N GLY A 14 2.64 9.31 -5.59
CA GLY A 14 1.24 9.24 -5.99
C GLY A 14 0.50 8.08 -5.33
N PHE A 15 1.04 6.86 -5.41
CA PHE A 15 0.42 5.67 -4.81
C PHE A 15 0.39 5.74 -3.28
N VAL A 16 1.46 6.21 -2.64
CA VAL A 16 1.51 6.39 -1.17
C VAL A 16 0.49 7.43 -0.72
N SER A 17 0.45 8.59 -1.39
CA SER A 17 -0.52 9.66 -1.10
C SER A 17 -1.95 9.15 -1.26
N TRP A 18 -2.23 8.49 -2.40
CA TRP A 18 -3.55 7.94 -2.68
C TRP A 18 -3.96 6.88 -1.66
N TYR A 19 -3.05 5.96 -1.29
CA TYR A 19 -3.33 4.93 -0.29
C TYR A 19 -3.79 5.56 1.02
N HIS A 20 -3.03 6.51 1.57
CA HIS A 20 -3.34 7.12 2.87
C HIS A 20 -4.59 8.01 2.82
N LEU A 21 -4.75 8.82 1.77
CA LEU A 21 -5.92 9.69 1.64
C LEU A 21 -7.21 8.88 1.46
N SER A 22 -7.20 7.88 0.58
CA SER A 22 -8.38 7.04 0.34
C SER A 22 -8.77 6.23 1.58
N GLU A 23 -7.80 5.72 2.36
CA GLU A 23 -8.08 5.04 3.62
C GLU A 23 -8.75 5.97 4.64
N ALA A 24 -8.24 7.18 4.81
CA ALA A 24 -8.83 8.16 5.72
C ALA A 24 -10.25 8.57 5.29
N LEU A 25 -10.48 8.74 3.99
CA LEU A 25 -11.81 9.03 3.43
C LEU A 25 -12.79 7.87 3.62
N LEU A 26 -12.34 6.63 3.45
CA LEU A 26 -13.18 5.44 3.67
C LEU A 26 -13.58 5.29 5.13
N VAL A 27 -12.68 5.54 6.09
CA VAL A 27 -13.03 5.63 7.51
C VAL A 27 -14.05 6.72 7.75
N ARG A 28 -13.80 7.94 7.23
CA ARG A 28 -14.71 9.08 7.39
C ARG A 28 -16.11 8.80 6.84
N TRP A 29 -16.22 7.97 5.82
CA TRP A 29 -17.47 7.63 5.16
C TRP A 29 -18.23 6.49 5.86
N TRP A 30 -17.55 5.39 6.19
CA TRP A 30 -18.20 4.16 6.68
C TRP A 30 -18.20 4.01 8.20
N THR A 31 -17.23 4.61 8.89
CA THR A 31 -17.06 4.55 10.36
C THR A 31 -16.64 5.93 10.89
N PRO A 32 -17.43 7.00 10.66
CA PRO A 32 -17.06 8.39 10.98
C PRO A 32 -16.70 8.60 12.45
N GLU A 33 -17.27 7.81 13.36
CA GLU A 33 -16.98 7.81 14.79
C GLU A 33 -15.55 7.37 15.14
N GLU A 34 -14.87 6.66 14.23
CA GLU A 34 -13.47 6.24 14.37
C GLU A 34 -12.49 7.18 13.66
N PHE A 35 -12.98 8.21 12.97
CA PHE A 35 -12.14 9.10 12.19
C PHE A 35 -11.19 9.92 13.07
N GLY A 36 -9.90 9.91 12.72
CA GLY A 36 -8.86 10.68 13.39
C GLY A 36 -7.53 10.62 12.65
N LEU A 37 -6.47 11.11 13.27
CA LEU A 37 -5.12 11.10 12.67
C LEU A 37 -4.64 9.67 12.37
N ASP A 38 -5.02 8.70 13.20
CA ASP A 38 -4.69 7.28 12.99
C ASP A 38 -5.34 6.69 11.72
N SER A 39 -6.42 7.30 11.21
CA SER A 39 -7.09 6.87 9.97
C SER A 39 -6.20 7.03 8.74
N PHE A 40 -5.17 7.86 8.82
CA PHE A 40 -4.15 7.98 7.79
C PHE A 40 -3.09 6.89 7.88
N LEU A 41 -3.11 6.00 8.88
CA LEU A 41 -2.22 4.85 8.99
C LEU A 41 -0.71 5.18 9.07
N PHE A 42 -0.36 6.37 9.57
CA PHE A 42 1.03 6.74 9.86
C PHE A 42 1.42 6.31 11.28
N SER A 43 2.03 5.13 11.41
CA SER A 43 2.67 4.72 12.67
C SER A 43 4.14 5.12 12.71
N ARG A 44 4.75 5.19 13.90
CA ARG A 44 6.20 5.45 14.04
C ARG A 44 7.05 4.44 13.27
N GLY A 45 6.69 3.16 13.36
CA GLY A 45 7.38 2.09 12.63
C GLY A 45 7.22 2.22 11.12
N TYR A 46 6.04 2.63 10.65
CA TYR A 46 5.80 2.88 9.23
C TYR A 46 6.66 4.03 8.70
N VAL A 47 6.71 5.16 9.43
CA VAL A 47 7.57 6.31 9.05
C VAL A 47 9.04 5.89 9.01
N GLY A 48 9.52 5.14 10.00
CA GLY A 48 10.88 4.61 10.00
C GLY A 48 11.18 3.72 8.78
N ALA A 49 10.28 2.79 8.45
CA ALA A 49 10.43 1.94 7.27
C ALA A 49 10.44 2.74 5.96
N MET A 50 9.60 3.78 5.86
CA MET A 50 9.55 4.66 4.70
C MET A 50 10.85 5.46 4.53
N LEU A 51 11.43 5.95 5.63
CA LEU A 51 12.72 6.64 5.60
C LEU A 51 13.83 5.68 5.14
N ILE A 52 13.84 4.43 5.61
CA ILE A 52 14.80 3.41 5.17
C ILE A 52 14.66 3.15 3.67
N ALA A 53 13.43 2.98 3.16
CA ALA A 53 13.19 2.79 1.73
C ALA A 53 13.69 3.96 0.87
N TRP A 54 13.49 5.20 1.32
CA TRP A 54 14.02 6.38 0.63
C TRP A 54 15.55 6.47 0.69
N MET A 55 16.15 6.13 1.83
CA MET A 55 17.61 6.09 1.97
C MET A 55 18.24 5.03 1.07
N GLU A 56 17.70 3.81 1.06
CA GLU A 56 18.12 2.73 0.15
C GLU A 56 18.02 3.20 -1.30
N PHE A 57 16.88 3.76 -1.69
CA PHE A 57 16.67 4.26 -3.04
C PHE A 57 17.69 5.32 -3.42
N ALA A 58 17.95 6.29 -2.54
CA ALA A 58 18.89 7.38 -2.77
C ALA A 58 20.34 6.88 -2.89
N VAL A 59 20.76 6.01 -1.96
CA VAL A 59 22.11 5.42 -1.95
C VAL A 59 22.32 4.60 -3.23
N GLU A 60 21.43 3.68 -3.55
CA GLU A 60 21.58 2.81 -4.73
C GLU A 60 21.44 3.58 -6.06
N SER A 61 20.63 4.64 -6.10
CA SER A 61 20.55 5.51 -7.28
C SER A 61 21.85 6.29 -7.50
N TRP A 62 22.59 6.59 -6.44
CA TRP A 62 23.88 7.28 -6.52
C TRP A 62 25.04 6.33 -6.81
N THR A 63 25.09 5.17 -6.14
CA THR A 63 26.21 4.22 -6.26
C THR A 63 26.04 3.25 -7.42
N TRP A 64 24.82 2.79 -7.71
CA TRP A 64 24.53 1.75 -8.71
C TRP A 64 23.32 2.08 -9.60
N PRO A 65 23.31 3.25 -10.27
CA PRO A 65 22.18 3.65 -11.12
C PRO A 65 21.84 2.64 -12.22
N GLY A 66 22.85 1.97 -12.78
CA GLY A 66 22.64 0.95 -13.82
C GLY A 66 21.86 -0.29 -13.35
N ALA A 67 21.89 -0.62 -12.05
CA ALA A 67 21.10 -1.72 -11.50
C ALA A 67 19.60 -1.38 -11.46
N LYS A 68 19.27 -0.16 -11.02
CA LYS A 68 17.89 0.37 -11.04
C LYS A 68 17.35 0.43 -12.46
N GLU A 69 18.13 0.96 -13.39
CA GLU A 69 17.75 1.02 -14.80
C GLU A 69 17.51 -0.38 -15.39
N ARG A 70 18.40 -1.34 -15.13
CA ARG A 70 18.20 -2.72 -15.59
C ARG A 70 16.91 -3.32 -15.05
N TRP A 71 16.56 -3.05 -13.79
CA TRP A 71 15.28 -3.50 -13.24
C TRP A 71 14.09 -2.87 -13.97
N TRP A 72 14.08 -1.56 -14.17
CA TRP A 72 12.94 -0.88 -14.79
C TRP A 72 12.74 -1.27 -16.26
N TRP A 73 13.84 -1.39 -17.01
CA TRP A 73 13.82 -1.64 -18.46
C TRP A 73 13.76 -3.11 -18.84
N ARG A 74 14.01 -4.05 -17.93
CA ARG A 74 13.84 -5.47 -18.26
C ARG A 74 12.37 -5.75 -18.62
N PRO A 75 12.11 -6.68 -19.56
CA PRO A 75 10.74 -7.08 -19.89
C PRO A 75 9.93 -7.41 -18.64
N GLY A 76 8.88 -6.63 -18.40
CA GLY A 76 7.98 -6.80 -17.27
C GLY A 76 8.43 -6.18 -15.94
N GLY A 77 9.62 -5.59 -15.80
CA GLY A 77 10.08 -5.02 -14.52
C GLY A 77 9.18 -3.92 -13.95
N PHE A 78 9.18 -2.74 -14.60
CA PHE A 78 8.29 -1.64 -14.21
C PHE A 78 6.79 -1.98 -14.35
N PRO A 79 6.31 -2.63 -15.44
CA PRO A 79 4.91 -3.05 -15.53
C PRO A 79 4.45 -4.00 -14.43
N LEU A 80 5.29 -4.94 -13.98
CA LEU A 80 4.97 -5.84 -12.86
C LEU A 80 4.85 -5.05 -11.56
N ALA A 81 5.78 -4.12 -11.30
CA ALA A 81 5.71 -3.27 -10.11
C ALA A 81 4.39 -2.48 -10.07
N LEU A 82 4.00 -1.88 -11.20
CA LEU A 82 2.70 -1.19 -11.36
C LEU A 82 1.52 -2.14 -11.16
N ALA A 83 1.54 -3.32 -11.76
CA ALA A 83 0.46 -4.29 -11.61
C ALA A 83 0.30 -4.72 -10.15
N VAL A 84 1.40 -5.03 -9.45
CA VAL A 84 1.37 -5.46 -8.05
C VAL A 84 0.85 -4.36 -7.14
N VAL A 85 1.31 -3.10 -7.29
CA VAL A 85 0.83 -1.99 -6.45
C VAL A 85 -0.65 -1.68 -6.72
N VAL A 86 -1.08 -1.66 -7.98
CA VAL A 86 -2.47 -1.36 -8.36
C VAL A 86 -3.40 -2.48 -7.92
N LEU A 87 -3.05 -3.76 -8.14
CA LEU A 87 -3.89 -4.88 -7.73
C LEU A 87 -3.99 -4.98 -6.20
N GLY A 88 -2.90 -4.72 -5.48
CA GLY A 88 -2.91 -4.64 -4.02
C GLY A 88 -3.83 -3.53 -3.51
N GLU A 89 -3.74 -2.35 -4.12
CA GLU A 89 -4.60 -1.20 -3.84
C GLU A 89 -6.08 -1.52 -4.10
N MET A 90 -6.39 -2.07 -5.27
CA MET A 90 -7.75 -2.44 -5.64
C MET A 90 -8.33 -3.48 -4.67
N LEU A 91 -7.56 -4.50 -4.29
CA LEU A 91 -8.02 -5.50 -3.32
C LEU A 91 -8.26 -4.90 -1.94
N ARG A 92 -7.37 -3.99 -1.48
CA ARG A 92 -7.54 -3.26 -0.23
C ARG A 92 -8.84 -2.46 -0.23
N LYS A 93 -9.13 -1.75 -1.32
CA LYS A 93 -10.31 -0.88 -1.43
C LYS A 93 -11.58 -1.69 -1.64
N ALA A 94 -11.50 -2.80 -2.37
CA ALA A 94 -12.60 -3.75 -2.48
C ALA A 94 -12.97 -4.36 -1.12
N ALA A 95 -12.00 -4.64 -0.25
CA ALA A 95 -12.27 -5.09 1.12
C ALA A 95 -13.04 -4.03 1.92
N TRP A 96 -12.63 -2.76 1.84
CA TRP A 96 -13.36 -1.64 2.43
C TRP A 96 -14.79 -1.52 1.89
N LEU A 97 -14.96 -1.54 0.56
CA LEU A 97 -16.27 -1.36 -0.08
C LEU A 97 -17.22 -2.54 0.17
N THR A 98 -16.69 -3.75 0.35
CA THR A 98 -17.48 -4.94 0.67
C THR A 98 -17.79 -5.01 2.17
N GLY A 99 -16.81 -4.70 3.04
CA GLY A 99 -16.93 -4.76 4.49
C GLY A 99 -17.71 -3.58 5.09
N LYS A 100 -17.60 -2.39 4.50
CA LYS A 100 -18.23 -1.14 4.95
C LYS A 100 -17.98 -0.91 6.45
N ALA A 101 -19.02 -0.64 7.23
CA ALA A 101 -18.94 -0.43 8.68
C ALA A 101 -18.47 -1.66 9.48
N ALA A 102 -18.42 -2.85 8.87
CA ALA A 102 -17.81 -4.03 9.49
C ALA A 102 -16.28 -4.06 9.38
N PHE A 103 -15.70 -3.24 8.48
CA PHE A 103 -14.26 -3.07 8.36
C PHE A 103 -13.79 -1.89 9.22
N THR A 104 -12.81 -2.13 10.09
CA THR A 104 -12.24 -1.13 10.99
C THR A 104 -10.73 -1.19 10.93
N HIS A 105 -10.04 -0.05 11.07
CA HIS A 105 -8.58 -0.03 11.17
C HIS A 105 -8.08 -0.65 12.48
N ARG A 106 -8.84 -0.47 13.56
CA ARG A 106 -8.54 -1.02 14.88
C ARG A 106 -9.19 -2.38 15.03
N ILE A 107 -8.44 -3.38 15.51
CA ILE A 107 -8.98 -4.71 15.82
C ILE A 107 -9.98 -4.57 16.97
N GLN A 108 -11.19 -5.06 16.77
CA GLN A 108 -12.25 -5.03 17.76
C GLN A 108 -12.17 -6.28 18.65
N THR A 109 -12.05 -6.08 19.97
CA THR A 109 -12.05 -7.15 20.97
C THR A 109 -13.43 -7.41 21.57
N ARG A 110 -14.41 -6.55 21.26
CA ARG A 110 -15.81 -6.69 21.65
C ARG A 110 -16.72 -6.52 20.44
N ARG A 111 -17.79 -7.33 20.38
CA ARG A 111 -18.79 -7.24 19.30
C ARG A 111 -19.60 -5.96 19.43
N ARG A 112 -19.71 -5.19 18.33
CA ARG A 112 -20.56 -3.98 18.27
C ARG A 112 -22.02 -4.36 17.96
N PRO A 113 -23.02 -3.58 18.43
CA PRO A 113 -24.44 -3.89 18.24
C PRO A 113 -24.85 -4.15 16.78
N HIS A 114 -24.24 -3.44 15.82
CA HIS A 114 -24.55 -3.54 14.39
C HIS A 114 -23.49 -4.32 13.59
N HIS A 115 -22.58 -5.05 14.26
CA HIS A 115 -21.55 -5.82 13.57
C HIS A 115 -22.14 -7.08 12.93
N VAL A 116 -21.95 -7.21 11.62
CA VAL A 116 -22.36 -8.36 10.81
C VAL A 116 -21.14 -9.04 10.20
N LEU A 117 -21.19 -10.36 10.10
CA LEU A 117 -20.17 -11.13 9.42
C LEU A 117 -20.29 -10.94 7.90
N VAL A 118 -19.18 -10.61 7.23
CA VAL A 118 -19.14 -10.39 5.78
C VAL A 118 -18.40 -11.56 5.11
N THR A 119 -19.09 -12.30 4.23
CA THR A 119 -18.56 -13.48 3.53
C THR A 119 -18.78 -13.46 2.01
N HIS A 120 -19.26 -12.35 1.46
CA HIS A 120 -19.49 -12.19 0.01
C HIS A 120 -18.43 -11.26 -0.61
N GLY A 121 -18.45 -11.12 -1.94
CA GLY A 121 -17.46 -10.32 -2.67
C GLY A 121 -16.05 -10.85 -2.45
N VAL A 122 -15.07 -9.96 -2.23
CA VAL A 122 -13.67 -10.36 -2.00
C VAL A 122 -13.47 -11.20 -0.71
N TYR A 123 -14.42 -11.14 0.23
CA TYR A 123 -14.40 -11.97 1.44
C TYR A 123 -14.76 -13.44 1.18
N ALA A 124 -15.34 -13.77 0.02
CA ALA A 124 -15.56 -15.16 -0.40
C ALA A 124 -14.25 -15.86 -0.79
N TRP A 125 -13.21 -15.10 -1.15
CA TRP A 125 -11.91 -15.64 -1.60
C TRP A 125 -10.83 -15.60 -0.51
N SER A 126 -10.93 -14.65 0.43
CA SER A 126 -9.98 -14.50 1.54
C SER A 126 -10.69 -14.02 2.79
N ARG A 127 -10.30 -14.53 3.97
CA ARG A 127 -10.82 -14.05 5.26
C ARG A 127 -10.30 -12.65 5.63
N HIS A 128 -9.17 -12.24 5.04
CA HIS A 128 -8.53 -10.95 5.33
C HIS A 128 -8.09 -10.24 4.04
N PRO A 129 -9.01 -9.93 3.11
CA PRO A 129 -8.66 -9.35 1.82
C PRO A 129 -8.01 -7.96 1.98
N GLY A 130 -8.40 -7.18 2.99
CA GLY A 130 -7.78 -5.90 3.30
C GLY A 130 -6.32 -5.99 3.75
N TYR A 131 -5.93 -7.06 4.46
CA TYR A 131 -4.52 -7.30 4.81
C TYR A 131 -3.74 -7.85 3.61
N LEU A 132 -4.34 -8.75 2.83
CA LEU A 132 -3.74 -9.28 1.61
C LEU A 132 -3.45 -8.17 0.58
N GLY A 133 -4.41 -7.26 0.38
CA GLY A 133 -4.25 -6.10 -0.50
C GLY A 133 -3.15 -5.16 -0.02
N TRP A 134 -3.14 -4.81 1.26
CA TRP A 134 -2.08 -3.99 1.85
C TRP A 134 -0.69 -4.63 1.73
N TRP A 135 -0.60 -5.95 1.94
CA TRP A 135 0.64 -6.69 1.83
C TRP A 135 1.21 -6.62 0.40
N TRP A 136 0.42 -6.93 -0.62
CA TRP A 136 0.85 -6.80 -2.02
C TRP A 136 1.16 -5.37 -2.42
N TRP A 137 0.33 -4.41 -2.01
CA TRP A 137 0.55 -2.99 -2.26
C TRP A 137 1.92 -2.56 -1.73
N SER A 138 2.25 -2.95 -0.50
CA SER A 138 3.52 -2.59 0.14
C SER A 138 4.75 -3.21 -0.54
N ILE A 139 4.63 -4.39 -1.14
CA ILE A 139 5.69 -4.99 -1.96
C ILE A 139 5.80 -4.22 -3.28
N GLY A 140 4.67 -3.93 -3.93
CA GLY A 140 4.62 -3.19 -5.19
C GLY A 140 5.29 -1.83 -5.12
N THR A 141 5.15 -1.10 -4.00
CA THR A 141 5.84 0.19 -3.82
C THR A 141 7.36 0.06 -3.78
N GLN A 142 7.90 -1.02 -3.21
CA GLN A 142 9.35 -1.26 -3.18
C GLN A 142 9.87 -1.79 -4.52
N LEU A 143 9.06 -2.59 -5.23
CA LEU A 143 9.35 -2.98 -6.61
C LEU A 143 9.38 -1.79 -7.56
N LEU A 144 8.54 -0.76 -7.34
CA LEU A 144 8.59 0.48 -8.12
C LEU A 144 9.94 1.18 -7.95
N LEU A 145 10.37 1.37 -6.70
CA LEU A 145 11.69 1.95 -6.38
C LEU A 145 12.87 1.01 -6.70
N ALA A 146 12.58 -0.24 -7.08
CA ALA A 146 13.57 -1.29 -7.31
C ALA A 146 14.49 -1.51 -6.09
N ASN A 147 13.93 -1.43 -4.88
CA ASN A 147 14.64 -1.56 -3.60
C ASN A 147 14.70 -3.04 -3.16
N PRO A 148 15.81 -3.77 -3.37
CA PRO A 148 15.89 -5.18 -3.00
C PRO A 148 15.81 -5.42 -1.48
N ILE A 149 16.39 -4.55 -0.66
CA ILE A 149 16.44 -4.72 0.79
C ILE A 149 15.05 -4.43 1.38
N SER A 150 14.47 -3.27 1.09
CA SER A 150 13.15 -2.90 1.62
C SER A 150 12.01 -3.80 1.09
N THR A 151 12.21 -4.50 -0.03
CA THR A 151 11.24 -5.51 -0.52
C THR A 151 11.23 -6.75 0.36
N ILE A 152 12.38 -7.16 0.88
CA ILE A 152 12.55 -8.33 1.75
C ILE A 152 12.39 -7.84 3.20
N ARG A 153 11.14 -7.89 3.68
CA ARG A 153 10.81 -7.55 5.07
C ARG A 153 11.50 -8.45 6.09
#